data_AF-A0A377W079-F1
#
_entry.id   AF-A0A377W079-F1
#
_cell.length_a   1.000
_cell.length_b   1.000
_cell.length_c   1.000
_cell.angle_alpha   90.00
_cell.angle_beta   90.00
_cell.angle_gamma   90.00
#
_symmetry.space_group_name_H-M   'P 1'
#
loop_
_entity.id
_entity.type
_entity.pdbx_description
1 polymer ?
#
loop_
_entity_poly.entity_id
_entity_poly.type
_entity_poly.pdbx_seq_one_letter_code
_entity_poly.pdbx_strand_id
1 'polypeptide(L)'
;MCVGHLGKETDVVTLPIQHDSAAEMAQPLDVKDWKKGECDLIPGKTAPHIIPVERDYPATYERFTSIGPLLETIGNGGERHRLEHQSEMDLLRKLNYTKAEGPAKGQPKLETAIDAAEMILTLAPGNQRSGGGESVASAERDHGREHTHLALNKEGEKIRFRDIQAQPRKIISSPTWSGLEDEHVSYNAGYTNVHELIPWRTLTGRQSLYQDHQWMRDFGESLLVYRPPIDTRSVKAVMGEKSNGKPEKALNFLTPHQKWGYPLDLQR
;
A
#
# COMPACT_ATOMS: atom_id res chain seq x y z
N MET A 1 6.80 12.51 25.66
CA MET A 1 8.11 11.84 25.49
C MET A 1 9.30 12.81 25.40
N CYS A 2 9.12 14.13 25.22
CA CYS A 2 10.24 15.10 25.15
C CYS A 2 9.85 16.51 25.68
N VAL A 3 9.08 16.59 26.77
CA VAL A 3 8.60 17.89 27.30
C VAL A 3 9.81 18.75 27.71
N GLY A 4 9.91 19.96 27.15
CA GLY A 4 11.06 20.85 27.33
C GLY A 4 12.11 20.77 26.20
N HIS A 5 11.95 19.85 25.24
CA HIS A 5 12.86 19.71 24.09
C HIS A 5 12.14 19.76 22.74
N LEU A 6 10.99 19.09 22.60
CA LEU A 6 10.17 19.10 21.38
C LEU A 6 8.72 19.39 21.73
N GLY A 7 8.13 20.38 21.06
CA GLY A 7 6.76 20.83 21.23
C GLY A 7 5.90 20.49 20.01
N LYS A 8 5.22 21.51 19.48
CA LYS A 8 4.52 21.44 18.20
C LYS A 8 5.49 21.93 17.13
N GLU A 9 5.94 21.03 16.29
CA GLU A 9 6.96 21.29 15.29
C GLU A 9 6.40 21.14 13.88
N THR A 10 6.91 21.95 12.95
CA THR A 10 6.68 21.81 11.52
C THR A 10 7.84 21.05 10.90
N ASP A 11 7.58 19.85 10.40
CA ASP A 11 8.55 19.02 9.69
C ASP A 11 8.40 19.19 8.17
N VAL A 12 9.49 19.15 7.41
CA VAL A 12 9.50 19.24 5.95
C VAL A 12 9.82 17.87 5.37
N VAL A 13 8.79 17.18 4.87
CA VAL A 13 8.88 15.81 4.39
C VAL A 13 8.97 15.80 2.87
N THR A 14 9.94 15.07 2.33
CA THR A 14 9.97 14.77 0.90
C THR A 14 9.17 13.50 0.61
N LEU A 15 8.31 13.55 -0.40
CA LEU A 15 7.51 12.41 -0.84
C LEU A 15 7.73 12.22 -2.35
N PRO A 16 8.21 11.05 -2.82
CA PRO A 16 8.40 10.84 -4.24
C PRO A 16 7.06 10.86 -4.97
N ILE A 17 7.11 11.04 -6.29
CA ILE A 17 5.94 10.94 -7.14
C ILE A 17 5.31 9.55 -6.95
N GLN A 18 4.03 9.53 -6.58
CA GLN A 18 3.32 8.28 -6.26
C GLN A 18 2.59 7.76 -7.49
N HIS A 19 2.69 6.44 -7.72
CA HIS A 19 1.72 5.73 -8.56
C HIS A 19 0.31 5.83 -7.95
N ASP A 20 -0.73 5.65 -8.76
CA ASP A 20 -2.13 5.78 -8.37
C ASP A 20 -2.48 7.18 -7.84
N SER A 21 -1.76 8.18 -8.32
CA SER A 21 -2.02 9.60 -8.09
C SER A 21 -2.01 10.37 -9.40
N ALA A 22 -2.60 11.57 -9.43
CA ALA A 22 -2.51 12.43 -10.60
C ALA A 22 -1.05 12.80 -10.96
N ALA A 23 -0.14 12.78 -9.97
CA ALA A 23 1.26 13.15 -10.15
C ALA A 23 2.06 12.10 -10.93
N GLU A 24 1.56 10.87 -11.10
CA GLU A 24 2.27 9.83 -11.86
C GLU A 24 2.52 10.22 -13.33
N MET A 25 1.71 11.15 -13.86
CA MET A 25 1.88 11.76 -15.18
C MET A 25 2.95 12.87 -15.16
N ALA A 26 4.16 12.51 -14.74
CA ALA A 26 5.23 13.43 -14.41
C ALA A 26 6.05 13.90 -15.64
N GLN A 27 6.83 12.99 -16.22
CA GLN A 27 7.71 13.22 -17.37
C GLN A 27 7.31 12.26 -18.50
N PRO A 28 6.51 12.72 -19.48
CA PRO A 28 5.80 11.80 -20.38
C PRO A 28 6.65 11.25 -21.53
N LEU A 29 7.75 11.91 -21.91
CA LEU A 29 8.47 11.59 -23.16
C LEU A 29 9.95 11.24 -22.95
N ASP A 30 10.60 11.89 -22.01
CA ASP A 30 12.03 11.83 -21.75
C ASP A 30 12.33 11.97 -20.25
N VAL A 31 13.60 11.80 -19.88
CA VAL A 31 14.09 12.03 -18.52
C VAL A 31 14.90 13.33 -18.50
N LYS A 32 14.47 14.28 -17.66
CA LYS A 32 15.17 15.54 -17.42
C LYS A 32 15.62 15.65 -15.98
N ASP A 33 16.90 15.99 -15.82
CA ASP A 33 17.55 16.23 -14.53
C ASP A 33 17.67 17.74 -14.26
N TRP A 34 16.86 18.23 -13.32
CA TRP A 34 16.88 19.64 -12.91
C TRP A 34 18.25 20.08 -12.40
N LYS A 35 19.04 19.17 -11.81
CA LYS A 35 20.37 19.49 -11.27
C LYS A 35 21.40 19.71 -12.38
N LYS A 36 21.13 19.22 -13.59
CA LYS A 36 21.91 19.49 -14.81
C LYS A 36 21.41 20.69 -15.60
N GLY A 37 20.34 21.35 -15.15
CA GLY A 37 19.72 22.47 -15.85
C GLY A 37 18.88 22.06 -17.06
N GLU A 38 18.46 20.80 -17.15
CA GLU A 38 17.64 20.29 -18.25
C GLU A 38 16.15 20.66 -18.10
N CYS A 39 15.73 20.99 -16.87
CA CYS A 39 14.39 21.46 -16.52
C CYS A 39 14.41 22.25 -15.19
N ASP A 40 13.31 22.93 -14.87
CA ASP A 40 13.11 23.55 -13.56
C ASP A 40 12.86 22.50 -12.47
N LEU A 41 13.18 22.84 -11.21
CA LEU A 41 12.82 22.06 -10.03
C LEU A 41 11.34 22.31 -9.69
N ILE A 42 10.47 21.35 -10.02
CA ILE A 42 9.02 21.41 -9.79
C ILE A 42 8.63 20.25 -8.86
N PRO A 43 8.37 20.52 -7.56
CA PRO A 43 7.96 19.49 -6.60
C PRO A 43 6.69 18.76 -7.05
N GLY A 44 6.74 17.43 -7.08
CA GLY A 44 5.65 16.57 -7.55
C GLY A 44 5.61 16.34 -9.05
N LYS A 45 6.62 16.81 -9.81
CA LYS A 45 6.71 16.58 -11.26
C LYS A 45 8.13 16.28 -11.75
N THR A 46 9.08 17.17 -11.49
CA THR A 46 10.50 16.97 -11.83
C THR A 46 11.38 16.77 -10.60
N ALA A 47 10.78 16.86 -9.40
CA ALA A 47 11.37 16.64 -8.08
C ALA A 47 10.32 15.96 -7.16
N PRO A 48 10.69 15.39 -6.01
CA PRO A 48 9.71 14.92 -5.02
C PRO A 48 8.81 16.07 -4.55
N HIS A 49 7.60 15.74 -4.09
CA HIS A 49 6.78 16.67 -3.32
C HIS A 49 7.54 17.10 -2.06
N ILE A 50 7.34 18.34 -1.63
CA ILE A 50 7.90 18.90 -0.40
C ILE A 50 6.72 19.35 0.45
N ILE A 51 6.46 18.64 1.56
CA ILE A 51 5.21 18.73 2.30
C ILE A 51 5.49 19.15 3.75
N PRO A 52 4.86 20.24 4.24
CA PRO A 52 4.89 20.55 5.66
C PRO A 52 3.99 19.58 6.44
N VAL A 53 4.51 19.01 7.52
CA VAL A 53 3.79 18.08 8.40
C VAL A 53 3.89 18.56 9.85
N GLU A 54 2.73 18.86 10.45
CA GLU A 54 2.63 19.29 11.84
C GLU A 54 2.71 18.10 12.80
N ARG A 55 3.73 18.09 13.66
CA ARG A 55 3.98 17.04 14.65
C ARG A 55 3.83 17.60 16.06
N ASP A 56 2.88 17.06 16.82
CA ASP A 56 2.70 17.37 18.24
C ASP A 56 3.38 16.29 19.08
N TYR A 57 4.68 16.49 19.37
CA TYR A 57 5.51 15.49 20.06
C TYR A 57 5.07 15.22 21.52
N PRO A 58 4.60 16.20 22.30
CA PRO A 58 3.98 15.93 23.59
C PRO A 58 2.74 15.01 23.48
N ALA A 59 1.95 15.15 22.40
CA ALA A 59 0.74 14.36 22.17
C ALA A 59 0.95 13.02 21.46
N THR A 60 2.19 12.58 21.18
CA THR A 60 2.47 11.33 20.44
C THR A 60 1.74 10.11 20.99
N TYR A 61 1.75 9.90 22.31
CA TYR A 61 1.09 8.75 22.93
C TYR A 61 -0.44 8.82 22.82
N GLU A 62 -1.01 10.00 23.05
CA GLU A 62 -2.46 10.20 22.93
C GLU A 62 -2.94 9.99 21.49
N ARG A 63 -2.15 10.44 20.50
CA ARG A 63 -2.41 10.17 19.09
C ARG A 63 -2.25 8.70 18.73
N PHE A 64 -1.21 8.01 19.23
CA PHE A 64 -1.01 6.58 18.97
C PHE A 64 -2.15 5.72 19.52
N THR A 65 -2.72 6.10 20.68
CA THR A 65 -3.80 5.37 21.35
C THR A 65 -5.21 5.86 20.97
N SER A 66 -5.34 6.51 19.81
CA SER A 66 -6.63 6.95 19.27
C SER A 66 -6.64 6.92 17.75
N ILE A 67 -7.83 6.82 17.17
CA ILE A 67 -8.00 6.97 15.72
C ILE A 67 -8.01 8.47 15.40
N GLY A 68 -7.17 8.90 14.45
CA GLY A 68 -7.00 10.33 14.14
C GLY A 68 -8.18 10.95 13.38
N PRO A 69 -8.37 12.29 13.46
CA PRO A 69 -9.51 12.99 12.86
C PRO A 69 -9.45 13.11 11.32
N LEU A 70 -8.33 12.73 10.70
CA LEU A 70 -8.16 12.85 9.24
C LEU A 70 -9.08 11.91 8.47
N LEU A 71 -9.51 10.79 9.06
CA LEU A 71 -10.48 9.89 8.44
C LEU A 71 -11.88 10.52 8.29
N GLU A 72 -12.23 11.51 9.12
CA GLU A 72 -13.50 12.23 9.04
C GLU A 72 -13.39 13.48 8.16
N THR A 73 -12.24 14.16 8.20
CA THR A 73 -12.04 15.44 7.49
C THR A 73 -11.53 15.25 6.06
N ILE A 74 -10.62 14.31 5.84
CA ILE A 74 -10.04 13.99 4.53
C ILE A 74 -10.66 12.71 3.97
N GLY A 75 -11.15 11.80 4.81
CA GLY A 75 -11.63 10.50 4.37
C GLY A 75 -10.51 9.47 4.30
N ASN A 76 -10.78 8.35 3.65
CA ASN A 76 -9.83 7.26 3.42
C ASN A 76 -9.74 6.96 1.93
N GLY A 77 -8.72 6.24 1.50
CA GLY A 77 -8.57 5.96 0.08
C GLY A 77 -7.29 5.24 -0.27
N GLY A 78 -7.26 4.75 -1.51
CA GLY A 78 -6.15 4.02 -2.11
C GLY A 78 -6.49 3.70 -3.56
N GLU A 79 -5.48 3.46 -4.39
CA GLU A 79 -5.66 3.10 -5.81
C GLU A 79 -6.57 4.10 -6.56
N ARG A 80 -6.38 5.41 -6.32
CA ARG A 80 -7.18 6.55 -6.83
C ARG A 80 -8.60 6.74 -6.25
N HIS A 81 -9.08 5.86 -5.38
CA HIS A 81 -10.42 5.97 -4.81
C HIS A 81 -10.42 6.74 -3.48
N ARG A 82 -11.47 7.54 -3.25
CA ARG A 82 -11.72 8.22 -1.96
C ARG A 82 -13.05 7.77 -1.37
N LEU A 83 -13.03 7.42 -0.10
CA LEU A 83 -14.15 6.93 0.70
C LEU A 83 -14.45 7.91 1.82
N GLU A 84 -15.73 8.20 2.01
CA GLU A 84 -16.19 8.81 3.24
C GLU A 84 -16.37 7.71 4.29
N HIS A 85 -15.90 7.95 5.52
CA HIS A 85 -15.91 6.95 6.59
C HIS A 85 -16.59 7.45 7.86
N GLN A 86 -17.50 8.43 7.73
CA GLN A 86 -18.18 8.98 8.89
C GLN A 86 -18.97 7.89 9.63
N SER A 87 -19.65 7.00 8.90
CA SER A 87 -20.44 5.92 9.50
C SER A 87 -19.57 4.88 10.22
N GLU A 88 -18.40 4.58 9.66
CA GLU A 88 -17.39 3.68 10.21
C GLU A 88 -16.76 4.27 11.47
N MET A 89 -16.44 5.56 11.45
CA MET A 89 -15.91 6.27 12.62
C MET A 89 -16.92 6.29 13.76
N ASP A 90 -18.20 6.53 13.47
CA ASP A 90 -19.26 6.47 14.48
C ASP A 90 -19.47 5.06 15.06
N LEU A 91 -19.28 4.03 14.24
CA LEU A 91 -19.29 2.65 14.71
C LEU A 91 -18.09 2.35 15.60
N LEU A 92 -16.90 2.81 15.22
CA LEU A 92 -15.67 2.63 16.00
C LEU A 92 -15.74 3.34 17.35
N ARG A 93 -16.40 4.49 17.44
CA ARG A 93 -16.69 5.15 18.73
C ARG A 93 -17.52 4.27 19.66
N LYS A 94 -18.44 3.47 19.12
CA LYS A 94 -19.29 2.55 19.89
C LYS A 94 -18.55 1.28 20.27
N LEU A 95 -17.73 0.75 19.36
CA LEU A 95 -16.97 -0.50 19.58
C LEU A 95 -15.80 -0.31 20.54
N ASN A 96 -14.98 0.72 20.30
CA ASN A 96 -13.72 0.93 21.02
C ASN A 96 -13.88 1.93 22.17
N TYR A 97 -15.06 2.52 22.34
CA TYR A 97 -15.29 3.70 23.16
C TYR A 97 -14.44 4.90 22.70
N THR A 98 -14.52 6.01 23.43
CA THR A 98 -13.84 7.26 23.07
C THR A 98 -12.92 7.75 24.16
N LYS A 99 -11.88 8.50 23.78
CA LYS A 99 -11.06 9.28 24.72
C LYS A 99 -11.94 10.30 25.46
N ALA A 100 -11.93 10.27 26.79
CA ALA A 100 -12.77 11.15 27.61
C ALA A 100 -12.24 12.59 27.68
N GLU A 101 -10.92 12.75 27.60
CA GLU A 101 -10.21 14.01 27.73
C GLU A 101 -8.91 14.01 26.92
N GLY A 102 -8.13 15.09 27.03
CA GLY A 102 -6.85 15.24 26.36
C GLY A 102 -6.93 15.64 24.88
N PRO A 103 -5.80 15.65 24.16
CA PRO A 103 -5.70 16.12 22.78
C PRO A 103 -6.57 15.37 21.77
N ALA A 104 -6.92 14.12 22.05
CA ALA A 104 -7.73 13.25 21.20
C ALA A 104 -9.17 13.06 21.74
N LYS A 105 -9.65 13.94 22.63
CA LYS A 105 -10.99 13.84 23.23
C LYS A 105 -12.08 13.61 22.16
N GLY A 106 -12.92 12.61 22.38
CA GLY A 106 -14.02 12.23 21.49
C GLY A 106 -13.62 11.33 20.31
N GLN A 107 -12.32 11.07 20.09
CA GLN A 107 -11.86 10.12 19.09
C GLN A 107 -11.97 8.67 19.60
N PRO A 108 -12.22 7.69 18.70
CA PRO A 108 -12.19 6.27 19.06
C PRO A 108 -10.85 5.86 19.66
N LYS A 109 -10.87 4.97 20.64
CA LYS A 109 -9.65 4.48 21.30
C LYS A 109 -8.91 3.42 20.47
N LEU A 110 -7.59 3.36 20.68
CA LEU A 110 -6.69 2.28 20.25
C LEU A 110 -5.83 1.84 21.45
N GLU A 111 -6.45 1.31 22.51
CA GLU A 111 -5.76 0.91 23.75
C GLU A 111 -5.27 -0.54 23.69
N THR A 112 -6.00 -1.39 22.96
CA THR A 112 -5.72 -2.82 22.84
C THR A 112 -5.45 -3.22 21.39
N ALA A 113 -4.83 -4.38 21.20
CA ALA A 113 -4.69 -4.97 19.86
C ALA A 113 -6.05 -5.31 19.22
N ILE A 114 -7.09 -5.56 20.03
CA ILE A 114 -8.45 -5.80 19.53
C ILE A 114 -9.03 -4.50 18.97
N ASP A 115 -8.82 -3.36 19.64
CA ASP A 115 -9.28 -2.05 19.14
C ASP A 115 -8.66 -1.74 17.77
N ALA A 116 -7.36 -2.03 17.60
CA ALA A 116 -6.67 -1.90 16.33
C ALA A 116 -7.20 -2.87 15.26
N ALA A 117 -7.49 -4.12 15.64
CA ALA A 117 -8.08 -5.10 14.74
C ALA A 117 -9.49 -4.67 14.27
N GLU A 118 -10.33 -4.16 15.17
CA GLU A 118 -11.67 -3.67 14.83
C GLU A 118 -11.59 -2.39 13.97
N MET A 119 -10.60 -1.52 14.16
CA MET A 119 -10.31 -0.42 13.24
C MET A 119 -10.05 -0.94 11.82
N ILE A 120 -9.16 -1.93 11.68
CA ILE A 120 -8.83 -2.53 10.38
C ILE A 120 -10.07 -3.17 9.74
N LEU A 121 -10.82 -3.98 10.50
CA LEU A 121 -12.00 -4.68 10.00
C LEU A 121 -13.15 -3.74 9.63
N THR A 122 -13.30 -2.61 10.34
CA THR A 122 -14.39 -1.67 10.10
C THR A 122 -14.11 -0.74 8.92
N LEU A 123 -12.85 -0.31 8.72
CA LEU A 123 -12.49 0.65 7.67
C LEU A 123 -12.16 -0.02 6.33
N ALA A 124 -11.76 -1.30 6.32
CA ALA A 124 -11.35 -1.97 5.08
C ALA A 124 -12.56 -2.45 4.25
N PRO A 125 -12.66 -2.08 2.96
CA PRO A 125 -13.79 -2.46 2.11
C PRO A 125 -13.92 -3.98 1.88
N GLY A 126 -12.83 -4.74 2.03
CA GLY A 126 -12.85 -6.20 1.95
C GLY A 126 -13.43 -6.89 3.19
N ASN A 127 -13.62 -6.17 4.31
CA ASN A 127 -14.10 -6.74 5.58
C ASN A 127 -15.47 -6.20 5.99
N GLN A 128 -15.83 -5.03 5.48
CA GLN A 128 -17.09 -4.36 5.77
C GLN A 128 -17.49 -3.49 4.59
N ARG A 129 -18.79 -3.49 4.26
CA ARG A 129 -19.39 -2.49 3.40
C ARG A 129 -20.35 -1.63 4.22
N SER A 130 -20.20 -0.31 4.15
CA SER A 130 -21.25 0.62 4.55
C SER A 130 -22.39 0.53 3.54
N GLY A 131 -23.62 0.73 4.01
CA GLY A 131 -24.84 0.68 3.18
C GLY A 131 -24.98 1.82 2.15
N GLY A 132 -23.87 2.38 1.66
CA GLY A 132 -23.83 3.50 0.72
C GLY A 132 -23.15 3.19 -0.61
N GLY A 133 -22.60 1.98 -0.82
CA GLY A 133 -21.96 1.61 -2.10
C GLY A 133 -20.74 2.47 -2.52
N GLU A 134 -20.23 3.33 -1.63
CA GLU A 134 -19.39 4.48 -1.99
C GLU A 134 -18.01 4.12 -2.56
N SER A 135 -17.41 3.01 -2.11
CA SER A 135 -16.09 2.58 -2.59
C SER A 135 -16.09 2.13 -4.03
N VAL A 136 -17.20 1.57 -4.47
CA VAL A 136 -17.34 1.17 -5.85
C VAL A 136 -17.83 2.35 -6.68
N ALA A 137 -18.74 3.17 -6.17
CA ALA A 137 -19.20 4.39 -6.85
C ALA A 137 -18.08 5.40 -7.17
N SER A 138 -16.97 5.42 -6.40
CA SER A 138 -15.78 6.20 -6.77
C SER A 138 -15.06 5.64 -8.01
N ALA A 139 -15.00 4.30 -8.15
CA ALA A 139 -14.38 3.63 -9.31
C ALA A 139 -15.23 3.80 -10.58
N GLU A 140 -16.55 3.86 -10.43
CA GLU A 140 -17.50 4.04 -11.54
C GLU A 140 -17.34 5.39 -12.23
N ARG A 141 -16.92 6.44 -11.49
CA ARG A 141 -16.70 7.78 -12.07
C ARG A 141 -15.54 7.81 -13.04
N ASP A 142 -14.49 7.03 -12.79
CA ASP A 142 -13.29 7.01 -13.62
C ASP A 142 -13.47 6.11 -14.86
N HIS A 143 -14.20 5.01 -14.72
CA HIS A 143 -14.39 4.01 -15.79
C HIS A 143 -15.69 4.20 -16.60
N GLY A 144 -16.68 4.92 -16.05
CA GLY A 144 -18.00 5.09 -16.66
C GLY A 144 -18.85 3.81 -16.70
N ARG A 145 -18.52 2.82 -15.87
CA ARG A 145 -19.20 1.52 -15.77
C ARG A 145 -19.60 1.26 -14.34
N GLU A 146 -20.77 0.64 -14.15
CA GLU A 146 -21.27 0.23 -12.84
C GLU A 146 -20.54 -1.04 -12.40
N HIS A 147 -20.06 -1.05 -11.15
CA HIS A 147 -19.32 -2.16 -10.56
C HIS A 147 -19.89 -2.53 -9.18
N THR A 148 -20.86 -1.77 -8.63
CA THR A 148 -21.39 -2.04 -7.28
C THR A 148 -21.97 -3.45 -7.15
N HIS A 149 -22.51 -4.01 -8.24
CA HIS A 149 -23.00 -5.38 -8.31
C HIS A 149 -22.01 -6.45 -7.82
N LEU A 150 -20.69 -6.19 -7.88
CA LEU A 150 -19.65 -7.11 -7.40
C LEU A 150 -19.66 -7.35 -5.88
N ALA A 151 -20.35 -6.50 -5.11
CA ALA A 151 -20.45 -6.64 -3.67
C ALA A 151 -21.78 -6.16 -3.05
N LEU A 152 -22.77 -5.76 -3.86
CA LEU A 152 -24.12 -5.42 -3.38
C LEU A 152 -24.77 -6.58 -2.61
N ASN A 153 -24.57 -7.82 -3.04
CA ASN A 153 -25.08 -9.01 -2.36
C ASN A 153 -24.49 -9.23 -0.95
N LYS A 154 -23.40 -8.52 -0.60
CA LYS A 154 -22.71 -8.59 0.69
C LYS A 154 -22.70 -7.25 1.43
N GLU A 155 -23.58 -6.31 1.07
CA GLU A 155 -23.61 -4.96 1.67
C GLU A 155 -23.89 -4.96 3.19
N GLY A 156 -24.62 -5.98 3.68
CA GLY A 156 -24.86 -6.17 5.12
C GLY A 156 -23.69 -6.76 5.91
N GLU A 157 -22.67 -7.31 5.23
CA GLU A 157 -21.59 -8.08 5.84
C GLU A 157 -20.64 -7.17 6.64
N LYS A 158 -20.34 -7.57 7.87
CA LYS A 158 -19.42 -6.89 8.78
C LYS A 158 -18.62 -7.91 9.56
N ILE A 159 -17.40 -8.17 9.13
CA ILE A 159 -16.51 -9.11 9.81
C ILE A 159 -16.03 -8.48 11.13
N ARG A 160 -16.10 -9.22 12.25
CA ARG A 160 -15.63 -8.77 13.56
C ARG A 160 -14.55 -9.67 14.11
N PHE A 161 -13.70 -9.11 14.97
CA PHE A 161 -12.56 -9.84 15.54
C PHE A 161 -13.03 -11.08 16.30
N ARG A 162 -14.11 -10.96 17.09
CA ARG A 162 -14.66 -12.08 17.86
C ARG A 162 -15.31 -13.14 16.98
N ASP A 163 -15.85 -12.77 15.82
CA ASP A 163 -16.46 -13.72 14.89
C ASP A 163 -15.41 -14.57 14.17
N ILE A 164 -14.27 -13.98 13.78
CA ILE A 164 -13.17 -14.74 13.15
C ILE A 164 -12.45 -15.66 14.14
N GLN A 165 -12.50 -15.36 15.45
CA GLN A 165 -12.07 -16.30 16.48
C GLN A 165 -13.01 -17.51 16.57
N ALA A 166 -14.31 -17.33 16.35
CA ALA A 166 -15.28 -18.41 16.35
C ALA A 166 -15.15 -19.30 15.09
N GLN A 167 -14.99 -18.68 13.92
CA GLN A 167 -14.69 -19.36 12.68
C GLN A 167 -14.14 -18.35 11.65
N PRO A 168 -13.06 -18.67 10.92
CA PRO A 168 -12.55 -17.81 9.85
C PRO A 168 -13.64 -17.40 8.86
N ARG A 169 -13.60 -16.15 8.40
CA ARG A 169 -14.58 -15.57 7.47
C ARG A 169 -13.91 -15.32 6.12
N LYS A 170 -14.65 -15.60 5.04
CA LYS A 170 -14.27 -15.19 3.69
C LYS A 170 -14.52 -13.70 3.53
N ILE A 171 -13.58 -13.00 2.92
CA ILE A 171 -13.65 -11.56 2.67
C ILE A 171 -14.62 -11.22 1.53
N ILE A 172 -14.80 -9.93 1.28
CA ILE A 172 -15.66 -9.35 0.26
C ILE A 172 -14.81 -8.91 -0.94
N SER A 173 -15.35 -9.02 -2.15
CA SER A 173 -14.77 -8.45 -3.37
C SER A 173 -14.53 -6.95 -3.18
N SER A 174 -13.30 -6.49 -3.42
CA SER A 174 -12.87 -5.10 -3.22
C SER A 174 -12.18 -4.57 -4.47
N PRO A 175 -12.37 -3.28 -4.84
CA PRO A 175 -11.66 -2.66 -5.96
C PRO A 175 -10.13 -2.57 -5.76
N THR A 176 -9.64 -2.78 -4.54
CA THR A 176 -8.20 -2.95 -4.22
C THR A 176 -7.57 -4.14 -4.94
N TRP A 177 -8.39 -5.12 -5.34
CA TRP A 177 -7.92 -6.36 -5.94
C TRP A 177 -8.53 -6.55 -7.32
N SER A 178 -7.92 -7.44 -8.11
CA SER A 178 -8.35 -7.70 -9.49
C SER A 178 -9.06 -9.05 -9.69
N GLY A 179 -9.38 -9.73 -8.60
CA GLY A 179 -10.17 -10.97 -8.60
C GLY A 179 -11.47 -10.84 -7.79
N LEU A 180 -12.30 -11.88 -7.80
CA LEU A 180 -13.59 -11.91 -7.12
C LEU A 180 -13.62 -12.90 -5.97
N GLU A 181 -14.32 -12.53 -4.90
CA GLU A 181 -14.62 -13.37 -3.74
C GLU A 181 -16.04 -13.92 -3.84
N ASP A 182 -16.22 -14.87 -4.74
CA ASP A 182 -17.51 -15.41 -5.17
C ASP A 182 -17.63 -16.91 -4.88
N GLU A 183 -18.87 -17.42 -4.80
CA GLU A 183 -19.15 -18.84 -4.51
C GLU A 183 -19.17 -19.72 -5.77
N HIS A 184 -19.19 -19.12 -6.96
CA HIS A 184 -19.24 -19.80 -8.25
C HIS A 184 -17.95 -19.64 -9.07
N VAL A 185 -17.13 -18.62 -8.79
CA VAL A 185 -15.80 -18.44 -9.39
C VAL A 185 -14.73 -18.24 -8.33
N SER A 186 -13.64 -19.00 -8.42
CA SER A 186 -12.48 -18.81 -7.55
C SER A 186 -11.76 -17.51 -7.88
N TYR A 187 -11.14 -16.90 -6.87
CA TYR A 187 -10.32 -15.70 -7.06
C TYR A 187 -9.25 -15.92 -8.14
N ASN A 188 -9.18 -15.01 -9.12
CA ASN A 188 -8.18 -15.00 -10.18
C ASN A 188 -7.73 -13.55 -10.45
N ALA A 189 -6.43 -13.29 -10.37
CA ALA A 189 -5.91 -11.93 -10.60
C ALA A 189 -6.09 -11.51 -12.07
N GLY A 190 -6.50 -10.26 -12.29
CA GLY A 190 -6.84 -9.74 -13.61
C GLY A 190 -8.26 -10.08 -14.09
N TYR A 191 -9.04 -10.82 -13.30
CA TYR A 191 -10.43 -11.16 -13.63
C TYR A 191 -11.27 -9.90 -13.87
N THR A 192 -11.22 -8.92 -12.95
CA THR A 192 -11.99 -7.67 -13.12
C THR A 192 -11.47 -6.87 -14.32
N ASN A 193 -10.17 -6.88 -14.61
CA ASN A 193 -9.67 -6.21 -15.81
C ASN A 193 -10.26 -6.79 -17.10
N VAL A 194 -10.37 -8.12 -17.17
CA VAL A 194 -10.88 -8.83 -18.35
C VAL A 194 -12.41 -8.75 -18.47
N HIS A 195 -13.13 -8.95 -17.36
CA HIS A 195 -14.59 -9.11 -17.37
C HIS A 195 -15.33 -7.80 -17.05
N GLU A 196 -14.78 -6.96 -16.19
CA GLU A 196 -15.35 -5.65 -15.81
C GLU A 196 -14.83 -4.51 -16.69
N LEU A 197 -13.81 -4.77 -17.52
CA LEU A 197 -13.14 -3.79 -18.39
C LEU A 197 -12.45 -2.65 -17.62
N ILE A 198 -12.06 -2.92 -16.37
CA ILE A 198 -11.22 -2.01 -15.60
C ILE A 198 -9.81 -2.01 -16.21
N PRO A 199 -9.25 -0.86 -16.62
CA PRO A 199 -7.91 -0.81 -17.18
C PRO A 199 -6.84 -1.30 -16.20
N TRP A 200 -5.77 -1.91 -16.71
CA TRP A 200 -4.55 -2.00 -15.92
C TRP A 200 -3.96 -0.60 -15.77
N ARG A 201 -3.40 -0.27 -14.60
CA ARG A 201 -2.80 1.05 -14.33
C ARG A 201 -1.41 1.17 -14.96
N THR A 202 -1.38 1.04 -16.27
CA THR A 202 -0.19 1.21 -17.12
C THR A 202 -0.44 2.37 -18.09
N LEU A 203 0.61 2.86 -18.75
CA LEU A 203 0.51 3.92 -19.76
C LEU A 203 -0.55 3.63 -20.83
N THR A 204 -0.75 2.36 -21.19
CA THR A 204 -1.67 1.94 -22.25
C THR A 204 -3.05 1.52 -21.76
N GLY A 205 -3.26 1.45 -20.44
CA GLY A 205 -4.46 0.86 -19.85
C GLY A 205 -4.53 -0.67 -19.94
N ARG A 206 -3.46 -1.33 -20.42
CA ARG A 206 -3.41 -2.75 -20.80
C ARG A 206 -2.17 -3.42 -20.22
N GLN A 207 -2.06 -4.73 -20.40
CA GLN A 207 -0.81 -5.46 -20.13
C GLN A 207 0.29 -4.92 -21.07
N SER A 208 1.21 -4.12 -20.54
CA SER A 208 2.27 -3.46 -21.32
C SER A 208 3.43 -4.41 -21.61
N LEU A 209 3.48 -4.94 -22.83
CA LEU A 209 4.61 -5.74 -23.29
C LEU A 209 5.82 -4.87 -23.66
N TYR A 210 5.58 -3.63 -24.10
CA TYR A 210 6.62 -2.67 -24.46
C TYR A 210 6.82 -1.65 -23.33
N GLN A 211 8.05 -1.53 -22.84
CA GLN A 211 8.45 -0.58 -21.81
C GLN A 211 9.21 0.58 -22.47
N ASP A 212 8.51 1.68 -22.74
CA ASP A 212 9.01 2.76 -23.61
C ASP A 212 9.74 3.88 -22.86
N HIS A 213 9.76 3.85 -21.52
CA HIS A 213 10.54 4.77 -20.70
C HIS A 213 12.01 4.81 -21.15
N GLN A 214 12.61 6.00 -21.19
CA GLN A 214 13.97 6.20 -21.72
C GLN A 214 14.98 5.19 -21.15
N TRP A 215 14.99 4.99 -19.83
CA TRP A 215 15.90 4.01 -19.21
C TRP A 215 15.59 2.56 -19.62
N MET A 216 14.32 2.17 -19.74
CA MET A 216 13.99 0.81 -20.17
C MET A 216 14.49 0.53 -21.59
N ARG A 217 14.39 1.53 -22.48
CA ARG A 217 14.95 1.44 -23.84
C ARG A 217 16.47 1.37 -23.81
N ASP A 218 17.13 2.29 -23.10
CA ASP A 218 18.60 2.42 -23.10
C ASP A 218 19.29 1.24 -22.41
N PHE A 219 18.67 0.67 -21.36
CA PHE A 219 19.15 -0.56 -20.73
C PHE A 219 18.78 -1.82 -21.53
N GLY A 220 18.04 -1.72 -22.63
CA GLY A 220 17.72 -2.86 -23.50
C GLY A 220 16.66 -3.81 -22.91
N GLU A 221 15.71 -3.26 -22.15
CA GLU A 221 14.58 -3.98 -21.53
C GLU A 221 13.22 -3.45 -22.05
N SER A 222 13.20 -2.76 -23.19
CA SER A 222 11.95 -2.31 -23.80
C SER A 222 11.04 -3.47 -24.21
N LEU A 223 11.63 -4.63 -24.50
CA LEU A 223 10.94 -5.92 -24.66
C LEU A 223 11.71 -6.97 -23.84
N LEU A 224 11.07 -8.11 -23.56
CA LEU A 224 11.76 -9.23 -22.92
C LEU A 224 12.93 -9.72 -23.78
N VAL A 225 14.07 -9.94 -23.14
CA VAL A 225 15.27 -10.50 -23.76
C VAL A 225 15.94 -11.47 -22.80
N TYR A 226 16.70 -12.43 -23.33
CA TYR A 226 17.57 -13.24 -22.50
C TYR A 226 18.69 -12.38 -21.90
N ARG A 227 18.84 -12.42 -20.58
CA ARG A 227 19.95 -11.81 -19.82
C ARG A 227 20.66 -12.91 -19.05
N PRO A 228 21.98 -13.13 -19.25
CA PRO A 228 22.71 -14.10 -18.44
C PRO A 228 22.86 -13.61 -16.99
N PRO A 229 23.13 -14.51 -16.02
CA PRO A 229 23.52 -14.12 -14.67
C PRO A 229 24.70 -13.16 -14.68
N ILE A 230 24.66 -12.12 -13.84
CA ILE A 230 25.76 -11.16 -13.72
C ILE A 230 26.98 -11.80 -13.03
N ASP A 231 28.18 -11.35 -13.39
CA ASP A 231 29.40 -11.67 -12.63
C ASP A 231 29.55 -10.71 -11.45
N THR A 232 29.29 -11.21 -10.23
CA THR A 232 29.43 -10.44 -8.99
C THR A 232 30.90 -10.18 -8.61
N ARG A 233 31.85 -10.88 -9.25
CA ARG A 233 33.31 -10.78 -9.03
C ARG A 233 33.75 -11.02 -7.59
N SER A 234 32.91 -11.68 -6.77
CA SER A 234 33.15 -11.84 -5.34
C SER A 234 34.19 -12.90 -4.96
N VAL A 235 34.51 -13.82 -5.89
CA VAL A 235 35.38 -14.98 -5.59
C VAL A 235 36.84 -14.74 -5.95
N LYS A 236 37.12 -14.21 -7.15
CA LYS A 236 38.48 -14.15 -7.72
C LYS A 236 39.48 -13.40 -6.83
N ALA A 237 39.04 -12.36 -6.12
CA ALA A 237 39.91 -11.52 -5.31
C ALA A 237 40.28 -12.13 -3.93
N VAL A 238 39.60 -13.20 -3.51
CA VAL A 238 39.78 -13.78 -2.16
C VAL A 238 40.15 -15.26 -2.18
N MET A 239 39.97 -15.94 -3.31
CA MET A 239 40.26 -17.36 -3.46
C MET A 239 41.76 -17.63 -3.34
N GLY A 240 42.15 -18.56 -2.48
CA GLY A 240 43.55 -18.91 -2.20
C GLY A 240 44.30 -17.99 -1.23
N GLU A 241 43.79 -16.79 -0.92
CA GLU A 241 44.46 -15.82 -0.03
C GLU A 241 44.63 -16.33 1.42
N LYS A 242 43.73 -17.23 1.86
CA LYS A 242 43.73 -17.79 3.22
C LYS A 242 43.61 -19.31 3.20
N SER A 243 44.53 -19.96 2.50
CA SER A 243 44.53 -21.42 2.36
C SER A 243 44.62 -22.14 3.72
N ASN A 244 43.81 -23.19 3.89
CA ASN A 244 43.93 -24.15 4.99
C ASN A 244 44.62 -25.46 4.54
N GLY A 245 45.29 -25.46 3.39
CA GLY A 245 45.93 -26.63 2.79
C GLY A 245 45.01 -27.60 2.05
N LYS A 246 43.69 -27.32 1.92
CA LYS A 246 42.74 -28.10 1.11
C LYS A 246 42.41 -27.38 -0.22
N PRO A 247 42.04 -28.11 -1.29
CA PRO A 247 41.61 -27.50 -2.55
C PRO A 247 40.34 -26.65 -2.40
N GLU A 248 40.30 -25.51 -3.11
CA GLU A 248 39.15 -24.61 -3.16
C GLU A 248 38.43 -24.70 -4.53
N LYS A 249 37.12 -24.47 -4.56
CA LYS A 249 36.33 -24.48 -5.80
C LYS A 249 35.20 -23.44 -5.74
N ALA A 250 35.09 -22.63 -6.79
CA ALA A 250 33.98 -21.69 -6.95
C ALA A 250 32.70 -22.43 -7.39
N LEU A 251 31.57 -22.13 -6.75
CA LEU A 251 30.26 -22.71 -7.04
C LEU A 251 29.20 -21.60 -7.07
N ASN A 252 28.08 -21.86 -7.75
CA ASN A 252 26.91 -21.02 -7.61
C ASN A 252 26.27 -21.23 -6.23
N PHE A 253 26.04 -20.14 -5.49
CA PHE A 253 25.46 -20.20 -4.15
C PHE A 253 23.96 -19.85 -4.21
N LEU A 254 23.14 -20.89 -4.35
CA LEU A 254 21.69 -20.75 -4.37
C LEU A 254 21.13 -20.83 -2.94
N THR A 255 20.24 -19.92 -2.58
CA THR A 255 19.54 -19.90 -1.28
C THR A 255 18.03 -20.14 -1.46
N PRO A 256 17.61 -21.30 -2.00
CA PRO A 256 16.19 -21.63 -2.10
C PRO A 256 15.58 -21.72 -0.70
N HIS A 257 14.28 -21.46 -0.60
CA HIS A 257 13.58 -21.56 0.68
C HIS A 257 13.71 -22.99 1.23
N GLN A 258 14.02 -23.09 2.52
CA GLN A 258 14.18 -24.38 3.18
C GLN A 258 12.83 -25.10 3.32
N LYS A 259 12.86 -26.44 3.31
CA LYS A 259 11.69 -27.25 3.64
C LYS A 259 11.34 -27.24 5.14
N TRP A 260 12.32 -26.90 5.98
CA TRP A 260 12.33 -27.23 7.41
C TRP A 260 11.97 -26.07 8.33
N GLY A 261 11.47 -24.97 7.78
CA GLY A 261 11.02 -23.82 8.55
C GLY A 261 10.74 -22.62 7.67
N TYR A 262 10.08 -21.62 8.25
CA TYR A 262 9.96 -20.32 7.63
C TYR A 262 11.23 -19.50 7.90
N PRO A 263 11.61 -18.55 7.03
CA PRO A 263 12.83 -17.76 7.22
C PRO A 263 12.87 -17.13 8.62
N LEU A 264 13.84 -17.54 9.44
CA LEU A 264 14.15 -17.00 10.78
C LEU A 264 13.05 -17.08 11.86
N ASP A 265 12.17 -18.09 11.85
CA ASP A 265 11.41 -18.50 13.06
C ASP A 265 12.30 -19.26 14.09
N LEU A 266 13.57 -18.88 14.22
CA LEU A 266 14.52 -19.42 15.21
C LEU A 266 14.43 -18.72 16.58
N GLN A 267 13.30 -18.09 16.89
CA GLN A 267 13.04 -17.48 18.21
C GLN A 267 11.59 -17.71 18.67
N ARG A 268 11.35 -18.85 19.32
CA ARG A 268 11.07 -18.94 20.76
C ARG A 268 10.79 -20.38 21.19
#